data_AF-A0A951UQ16-F1
#
_entry.id   AF-A0A951UQ16-F1
#
_cell.length_a   1.000
_cell.length_b   1.000
_cell.length_c   1.000
_cell.angle_alpha   90.00
_cell.angle_beta   90.00
_cell.angle_gamma   90.00
#
_symmetry.space_group_name_H-M   'P 1'
#
loop_
_entity.id
_entity.type
_entity.pdbx_description
1 polymer ?
#
loop_
_entity_poly.entity_id
_entity_poly.type
_entity_poly.pdbx_seq_one_letter_code
_entity_poly.pdbx_strand_id
1 'polypeptide(L)'
;MQVDVLFYQLFQSFPAIFFDLLGQPDVNVSNYEFTSPEVKQPTFRFDGVLKPKSNSPDDILYFIEVQFQKRAKFYTRLFAEINLYFNQYDPPYEDWYAVVIFKNRNTEVMAPLRYQEVMERRVIQIYLDEIESLAQRSIGVGLVQLLAVTSKRKLGERAQELIERASQTPSAGGALSREQAIELVQTIVLYRFPNLSREELEAMLGLADLKNTKVYQELQQEVRAEALQEGELKAKVELVSRMLSRDFGVQEIVEILDLRTDTVVDAAIAALLKAKLNAKQIAKRLELEVSQVTPKAVRLLLSEGKSEAQVVQQIGITLAAVRRVTQPKLQKAEEN
;
A
#
# COMPACT_ATOMS: atom_id res chain seq x y z
N MET A 1 39.14 -5.86 -12.92
CA MET A 1 39.52 -4.76 -12.01
C MET A 1 40.68 -3.89 -12.53
N GLN A 2 41.91 -4.40 -12.74
CA GLN A 2 43.01 -3.54 -13.24
C GLN A 2 42.81 -3.01 -14.66
N VAL A 3 42.26 -3.83 -15.55
CA VAL A 3 41.99 -3.47 -16.95
C VAL A 3 40.88 -2.40 -17.02
N ASP A 4 39.86 -2.51 -16.18
CA ASP A 4 38.74 -1.56 -16.12
C ASP A 4 39.21 -0.15 -15.72
N VAL A 5 40.20 -0.05 -14.83
CA VAL A 5 40.83 1.23 -14.43
C VAL A 5 41.58 1.88 -15.60
N LEU A 6 42.27 1.08 -16.43
CA LEU A 6 42.99 1.59 -17.60
C LEU A 6 42.03 2.11 -18.67
N PHE A 7 40.93 1.39 -18.96
CA PHE A 7 39.90 1.87 -19.89
C PHE A 7 39.22 3.14 -19.41
N TYR A 8 38.91 3.22 -18.11
CA TYR A 8 38.33 4.42 -17.52
C TYR A 8 39.26 5.62 -17.68
N GLN A 9 40.54 5.48 -17.33
CA GLN A 9 41.53 6.55 -17.47
C GLN A 9 41.72 6.98 -18.94
N LEU A 10 41.73 6.01 -19.86
CA LEU A 10 41.90 6.28 -21.29
C LEU A 10 40.73 7.12 -21.85
N PHE A 11 39.49 6.69 -21.64
CA PHE A 11 38.32 7.41 -22.15
C PHE A 11 38.03 8.71 -21.39
N GLN A 12 38.38 8.81 -20.11
CA GLN A 12 38.29 10.06 -19.36
C GLN A 12 39.29 11.10 -19.89
N SER A 13 40.52 10.68 -20.23
CA SER A 13 41.57 11.58 -20.71
C SER A 13 41.43 11.93 -22.19
N PHE A 14 40.92 10.99 -23.00
CA PHE A 14 40.81 11.12 -24.45
C PHE A 14 39.46 10.60 -24.97
N PRO A 15 38.34 11.34 -24.75
CA PRO A 15 37.02 10.83 -25.13
C PRO A 15 36.81 10.73 -26.65
N ALA A 16 37.62 11.43 -27.47
CA ALA A 16 37.59 11.33 -28.94
C ALA A 16 37.82 9.89 -29.44
N ILE A 17 38.66 9.12 -28.74
CA ILE A 17 38.97 7.73 -29.08
C ILE A 17 37.69 6.88 -29.13
N PHE A 18 36.70 7.17 -28.28
CA PHE A 18 35.44 6.44 -28.28
C PHE A 18 34.67 6.64 -29.60
N PHE A 19 34.63 7.86 -30.14
CA PHE A 19 33.93 8.15 -31.39
C PHE A 19 34.68 7.65 -32.63
N ASP A 20 36.02 7.64 -32.59
CA ASP A 20 36.85 7.02 -33.63
C ASP A 20 36.52 5.52 -33.76
N LEU A 21 36.34 4.82 -32.63
CA LEU A 21 35.95 3.40 -32.60
C LEU A 21 34.55 3.14 -33.19
N LEU A 22 33.65 4.12 -33.10
CA LEU A 22 32.32 4.06 -33.71
C LEU A 22 32.32 4.41 -35.21
N GLY A 23 33.47 4.79 -35.77
CA GLY A 23 33.57 5.29 -37.14
C GLY A 23 32.96 6.68 -37.33
N GLN A 24 32.91 7.50 -36.28
CA GLN A 24 32.27 8.82 -36.26
C GLN A 24 33.24 9.94 -35.81
N PRO A 25 34.33 10.20 -36.54
CA PRO A 25 35.38 11.15 -36.12
C PRO A 25 34.92 12.61 -36.06
N ASP A 26 33.80 12.96 -36.73
CA ASP A 26 33.32 14.35 -36.84
C ASP A 26 32.46 14.80 -35.65
N VAL A 27 32.23 13.95 -34.64
CA VAL A 27 31.42 14.30 -33.46
C VAL A 27 32.18 15.28 -32.56
N ASN A 28 31.55 16.42 -32.23
CA ASN A 28 32.13 17.38 -31.30
C ASN A 28 32.11 16.85 -29.86
N VAL A 29 33.27 16.37 -29.41
CA VAL A 29 33.50 15.73 -28.11
C VAL A 29 33.20 16.67 -26.92
N SER A 30 33.33 17.99 -27.08
CA SER A 30 33.06 18.95 -26.00
C SER A 30 31.61 18.97 -25.52
N ASN A 31 30.69 18.33 -26.25
CA ASN A 31 29.29 18.17 -25.86
C ASN A 31 29.06 17.00 -24.87
N TYR A 32 30.10 16.25 -24.49
CA TYR A 32 30.00 15.03 -23.71
C TYR A 32 30.94 15.04 -22.50
N GLU A 33 30.49 14.43 -21.40
CA GLU A 33 31.29 14.20 -20.18
C GLU A 33 31.33 12.70 -19.89
N PHE A 34 32.52 12.18 -19.58
CA PHE A 34 32.70 10.77 -19.21
C PHE A 34 32.77 10.63 -17.69
N THR A 35 31.80 9.93 -17.10
CA THR A 35 31.70 9.67 -15.65
C THR A 35 31.37 8.20 -15.39
N SER A 36 31.70 7.69 -14.20
CA SER A 36 31.29 6.34 -13.74
C SER A 36 30.46 6.45 -12.46
N PRO A 37 29.15 6.74 -12.58
CA PRO A 37 28.27 6.85 -11.41
C PRO A 37 27.94 5.46 -10.82
N GLU A 38 28.07 5.32 -9.51
CA GLU A 38 27.59 4.12 -8.79
C GLU A 38 26.07 4.22 -8.53
N VAL A 39 25.32 3.22 -8.99
CA VAL A 39 23.85 3.19 -8.86
C VAL A 39 23.45 2.26 -7.73
N LYS A 40 22.92 2.81 -6.63
CA LYS A 40 22.36 2.02 -5.52
C LYS A 40 21.09 1.29 -5.97
N GLN A 41 20.99 0.00 -5.68
CA GLN A 41 19.84 -0.83 -6.09
C GLN A 41 18.57 -0.43 -5.30
N PRO A 42 17.49 0.02 -5.98
CA PRO A 42 16.19 0.21 -5.33
C PRO A 42 15.52 -1.15 -5.06
N THR A 43 14.64 -1.20 -4.06
CA THR A 43 13.80 -2.38 -3.82
C THR A 43 12.88 -2.60 -5.01
N PHE A 44 13.19 -3.64 -5.77
CA PHE A 44 12.53 -4.03 -7.00
C PHE A 44 11.19 -4.73 -6.73
N ARG A 45 10.12 -4.28 -7.40
CA ARG A 45 8.79 -4.89 -7.33
C ARG A 45 8.04 -4.65 -8.64
N PHE A 46 7.77 -5.72 -9.38
CA PHE A 46 6.79 -5.70 -10.47
C PHE A 46 5.39 -5.98 -9.94
N ASP A 47 4.38 -5.49 -10.66
CA ASP A 47 2.99 -5.89 -10.41
C ASP A 47 2.77 -7.39 -10.71
N GLY A 48 3.50 -7.96 -11.68
CA GLY A 48 3.51 -9.39 -11.94
C GLY A 48 4.67 -9.87 -12.81
N VAL A 49 5.05 -11.13 -12.65
CA VAL A 49 5.96 -11.86 -13.55
C VAL A 49 5.36 -13.23 -13.84
N LEU A 50 5.03 -13.50 -15.10
CA LEU A 50 4.59 -14.82 -15.53
C LEU A 50 5.80 -15.60 -16.02
N LYS A 51 6.19 -16.59 -15.22
CA LYS A 51 7.27 -17.52 -15.56
C LYS A 51 6.68 -18.81 -16.13
N PRO A 52 7.21 -19.31 -17.25
CA PRO A 52 6.95 -20.66 -17.72
C PRO A 52 7.22 -21.69 -16.62
N LYS A 53 6.42 -22.76 -16.59
CA LYS A 53 6.64 -23.89 -15.66
C LYS A 53 7.75 -24.83 -16.16
N SER A 54 7.94 -24.87 -17.47
CA SER A 54 9.10 -25.47 -18.11
C SER A 54 10.28 -24.50 -18.06
N ASN A 55 11.48 -25.05 -18.17
CA ASN A 55 12.72 -24.28 -18.27
C ASN A 55 13.32 -24.45 -19.68
N SER A 56 12.47 -24.40 -20.71
CA SER A 56 12.95 -24.47 -22.10
C SER A 56 13.46 -23.10 -22.53
N PRO A 57 14.55 -23.01 -23.31
CA PRO A 57 15.03 -21.75 -23.89
C PRO A 57 13.97 -21.03 -24.75
N ASP A 58 13.11 -21.81 -25.43
CA ASP A 58 12.03 -21.31 -26.28
C ASP A 58 10.82 -20.76 -25.49
N ASP A 59 10.79 -20.96 -24.16
CA ASP A 59 9.70 -20.45 -23.34
C ASP A 59 9.84 -18.93 -23.13
N ILE A 60 8.69 -18.24 -23.02
CA ILE A 60 8.65 -16.77 -22.99
C ILE A 60 8.34 -16.27 -21.59
N LEU A 61 9.17 -15.36 -21.09
CA LEU A 61 8.95 -14.65 -19.83
C LEU A 61 8.09 -13.39 -20.04
N TYR A 62 7.06 -13.16 -19.20
CA TYR A 62 6.29 -11.92 -19.26
C TYR A 62 6.42 -11.10 -17.98
N PHE A 63 6.82 -9.84 -18.12
CA PHE A 63 6.74 -8.83 -17.06
C PHE A 63 5.45 -8.04 -17.22
N ILE A 64 4.70 -7.84 -16.14
CA ILE A 64 3.40 -7.19 -16.17
C ILE A 64 3.42 -5.96 -15.28
N GLU A 65 2.97 -4.83 -15.83
CA GLU A 65 2.82 -3.57 -15.12
C GLU A 65 1.45 -2.94 -15.42
N VAL A 66 0.78 -2.45 -14.38
CA VAL A 66 -0.54 -1.82 -14.47
C VAL A 66 -0.44 -0.33 -14.16
N GLN A 67 -0.78 0.52 -15.12
CA GLN A 67 -0.61 1.97 -15.02
C GLN A 67 -1.93 2.72 -15.15
N PHE A 68 -2.43 3.21 -14.01
CA PHE A 68 -3.68 3.99 -13.92
C PHE A 68 -3.43 5.50 -13.75
N GLN A 69 -2.16 5.91 -13.70
CA GLN A 69 -1.73 7.30 -13.53
C GLN A 69 -0.46 7.55 -14.34
N LYS A 70 -0.29 8.78 -14.83
CA LYS A 70 0.94 9.17 -15.53
C LYS A 70 2.12 9.15 -14.56
N ARG A 71 3.17 8.43 -14.93
CA ARG A 71 4.46 8.41 -14.22
C ARG A 71 5.58 8.76 -15.18
N ALA A 72 6.13 9.97 -15.08
CA ALA A 72 7.05 10.52 -16.08
C ALA A 72 8.27 9.62 -16.40
N LYS A 73 8.77 8.85 -15.43
CA LYS A 73 9.92 7.95 -15.59
C LYS A 73 9.53 6.47 -15.74
N PHE A 74 8.28 6.17 -16.06
CA PHE A 74 7.75 4.80 -16.07
C PHE A 74 8.62 3.83 -16.88
N TYR A 75 8.83 4.06 -18.18
CA TYR A 75 9.62 3.16 -19.02
C TYR A 75 11.09 3.06 -18.59
N THR A 76 11.68 4.15 -18.10
CA THR A 76 13.05 4.09 -17.56
C THR A 76 13.13 3.18 -16.34
N ARG A 77 12.13 3.25 -15.46
CA ARG A 77 12.04 2.37 -14.28
C ARG A 77 11.78 0.93 -14.69
N LEU A 78 10.79 0.68 -15.56
CA LEU A 78 10.43 -0.65 -16.05
C LEU A 78 11.65 -1.38 -16.64
N PHE A 79 12.38 -0.75 -17.56
CA PHE A 79 13.53 -1.40 -18.17
C PHE A 79 14.71 -1.56 -17.21
N ALA A 80 14.91 -0.63 -16.28
CA ALA A 80 15.91 -0.81 -15.23
C ALA A 80 15.57 -2.02 -14.35
N GLU A 81 14.31 -2.15 -13.96
CA GLU A 81 13.80 -3.26 -13.18
C GLU A 81 13.95 -4.58 -13.95
N ILE A 82 13.58 -4.65 -15.23
CA ILE A 82 13.73 -5.87 -16.05
C ILE A 82 15.19 -6.32 -16.15
N ASN A 83 16.11 -5.39 -16.39
CA ASN A 83 17.53 -5.73 -16.46
C ASN A 83 18.09 -6.16 -15.09
N LEU A 84 17.65 -5.53 -14.00
CA LEU A 84 18.00 -5.99 -12.65
C LEU A 84 17.48 -7.39 -12.37
N TYR A 85 16.26 -7.71 -12.81
CA TYR A 85 15.71 -9.07 -12.71
C TYR A 85 16.58 -10.08 -13.44
N PHE A 86 16.97 -9.80 -14.69
CA PHE A 86 17.85 -10.71 -15.45
C PHE A 86 19.19 -10.90 -14.76
N ASN A 87 19.82 -9.82 -14.30
CA ASN A 87 21.09 -9.89 -13.59
C ASN A 87 21.00 -10.65 -12.25
N GLN A 88 19.87 -10.56 -11.55
CA GLN A 88 19.70 -11.19 -10.24
C GLN A 88 19.32 -12.67 -10.34
N TYR A 89 18.46 -13.03 -11.29
CA TYR A 89 17.85 -14.36 -11.35
C TYR A 89 18.38 -15.24 -12.48
N ASP A 90 19.08 -14.66 -13.46
CA ASP A 90 19.67 -15.36 -14.62
C ASP A 90 18.74 -16.45 -15.20
N PRO A 91 17.53 -16.07 -15.64
CA PRO A 91 16.53 -17.04 -16.06
C PRO A 91 16.98 -17.74 -17.36
N PRO A 92 16.65 -19.04 -17.53
CA PRO A 92 17.08 -19.83 -18.69
C PRO A 92 16.29 -19.55 -19.98
N TYR A 93 15.49 -18.48 -20.02
CA TYR A 93 14.58 -18.15 -21.11
C TYR A 93 15.28 -17.17 -22.07
N GLU A 94 15.31 -17.49 -23.36
CA GLU A 94 15.93 -16.62 -24.37
C GLU A 94 15.03 -15.44 -24.76
N ASP A 95 13.72 -15.55 -24.53
CA ASP A 95 12.74 -14.56 -24.97
C ASP A 95 11.86 -13.99 -23.85
N TRP A 96 11.43 -12.74 -24.02
CA TRP A 96 10.59 -12.04 -23.05
C TRP A 96 9.73 -10.94 -23.66
N TYR A 97 8.65 -10.57 -22.95
CA TYR A 97 7.86 -9.38 -23.22
C TYR A 97 7.54 -8.60 -21.94
N ALA A 98 7.41 -7.28 -22.06
CA ALA A 98 6.77 -6.45 -21.05
C ALA A 98 5.35 -6.12 -21.50
N VAL A 99 4.36 -6.54 -20.71
CA VAL A 99 2.95 -6.23 -20.91
C VAL A 99 2.58 -5.06 -20.01
N VAL A 100 2.27 -3.92 -20.62
CA VAL A 100 1.87 -2.72 -19.90
C VAL A 100 0.38 -2.48 -20.10
N ILE A 101 -0.37 -2.56 -19.01
CA ILE A 101 -1.82 -2.39 -19.00
C ILE A 101 -2.15 -0.98 -18.52
N PHE A 102 -2.58 -0.14 -19.44
CA PHE A 102 -3.04 1.21 -19.17
C PHE A 102 -4.53 1.25 -18.94
N LYS A 103 -4.97 2.12 -18.03
CA LYS A 103 -6.41 2.45 -17.92
C LYS A 103 -6.95 2.97 -19.26
N ASN A 104 -6.20 3.88 -19.89
CA ASN A 104 -6.48 4.47 -21.20
C ASN A 104 -5.24 5.20 -21.74
N ARG A 105 -5.28 5.67 -22.99
CA ARG A 105 -4.16 6.43 -23.61
C ARG A 105 -3.76 7.68 -22.83
N ASN A 106 -4.69 8.31 -22.09
CA ASN A 106 -4.36 9.47 -21.28
C ASN A 106 -3.50 9.13 -20.06
N THR A 107 -3.38 7.86 -19.66
CA THR A 107 -2.48 7.44 -18.57
C THR A 107 -1.08 7.07 -19.05
N GLU A 108 -0.91 6.92 -20.37
CA GLU A 108 0.37 6.65 -20.98
C GLU A 108 1.31 7.86 -20.89
N VAL A 109 2.61 7.56 -20.79
CA VAL A 109 3.70 8.52 -20.98
C VAL A 109 4.49 8.10 -22.20
N MET A 110 4.96 9.04 -23.01
CA MET A 110 5.77 8.71 -24.17
C MET A 110 7.09 8.08 -23.71
N ALA A 111 7.44 6.91 -24.28
CA ALA A 111 8.73 6.30 -24.04
C ALA A 111 9.83 7.19 -24.67
N PRO A 112 10.95 7.45 -23.96
CA PRO A 112 12.10 8.11 -24.56
C PRO A 112 12.61 7.37 -25.80
N LEU A 113 13.08 8.11 -26.81
CA LEU A 113 13.55 7.55 -28.09
C LEU A 113 14.61 6.45 -27.94
N ARG A 114 15.46 6.53 -26.91
CA ARG A 114 16.47 5.51 -26.58
C ARG A 114 15.89 4.12 -26.29
N TYR A 115 14.59 3.99 -26.09
CA TYR A 115 13.91 2.71 -25.89
C TYR A 115 13.10 2.28 -27.11
N GLN A 116 13.16 2.98 -28.24
CA GLN A 116 12.31 2.71 -29.39
C GLN A 116 12.38 1.25 -29.85
N GLU A 117 13.59 0.70 -30.02
CA GLU A 117 13.76 -0.68 -30.51
C GLU A 117 13.15 -1.73 -29.56
N VAL A 118 13.37 -1.57 -28.24
CA VAL A 118 12.80 -2.47 -27.24
C VAL A 118 11.30 -2.28 -27.11
N MET A 119 10.79 -1.05 -27.25
CA MET A 119 9.36 -0.76 -27.27
C MET A 119 8.67 -1.48 -28.43
N GLU A 120 9.20 -1.36 -29.64
CA GLU A 120 8.62 -1.97 -30.85
C GLU A 120 8.65 -3.50 -30.82
N ARG A 121 9.68 -4.11 -30.21
CA ARG A 121 9.88 -5.56 -30.25
C ARG A 121 9.41 -6.31 -29.01
N ARG A 122 9.46 -5.67 -27.84
CA ARG A 122 9.29 -6.34 -26.53
C ARG A 122 8.12 -5.83 -25.72
N VAL A 123 7.54 -4.67 -26.05
CA VAL A 123 6.49 -4.07 -25.24
C VAL A 123 5.12 -4.25 -25.88
N ILE A 124 4.22 -4.87 -25.14
CA ILE A 124 2.81 -5.02 -25.49
C ILE A 124 2.01 -4.04 -24.64
N GLN A 125 1.39 -3.06 -25.30
CA GLN A 125 0.56 -2.07 -24.63
C GLN A 125 -0.92 -2.45 -24.76
N ILE A 126 -1.62 -2.52 -23.64
CA ILE A 126 -3.06 -2.81 -23.58
C ILE A 126 -3.76 -1.62 -22.94
N TYR A 127 -4.79 -1.09 -23.58
CA TYR A 127 -5.61 0.00 -23.05
C TYR A 127 -6.99 -0.52 -22.69
N LEU A 128 -7.34 -0.47 -21.41
CA LEU A 128 -8.57 -1.10 -20.90
C LEU A 128 -9.86 -0.48 -21.45
N ASP A 129 -9.84 0.77 -21.92
CA ASP A 129 -10.98 1.38 -22.60
C ASP A 129 -11.11 1.02 -24.09
N GLU A 130 -10.14 0.30 -24.66
CA GLU A 130 -10.09 -0.07 -26.08
C GLU A 130 -10.29 -1.58 -26.36
N ILE A 131 -10.47 -2.39 -25.31
CA ILE A 131 -10.60 -3.86 -25.40
C ILE A 131 -12.05 -4.37 -25.49
N GLU A 132 -13.00 -3.53 -25.93
CA GLU A 132 -14.44 -3.87 -25.93
C GLU A 132 -14.75 -5.17 -26.69
N SER A 133 -14.15 -5.36 -27.87
CA SER A 133 -14.36 -6.57 -28.69
C SER A 133 -13.83 -7.84 -28.01
N LEU A 134 -12.78 -7.73 -27.20
CA LEU A 134 -12.24 -8.82 -26.40
C LEU A 134 -13.12 -9.09 -25.17
N ALA A 135 -13.61 -8.04 -24.52
CA ALA A 135 -14.54 -8.12 -23.38
C ALA A 135 -15.88 -8.77 -23.76
N GLN A 136 -16.34 -8.57 -25.00
CA GLN A 136 -17.52 -9.26 -25.56
C GLN A 136 -17.31 -10.76 -25.75
N ARG A 137 -16.06 -11.22 -25.93
CA ARG A 137 -15.72 -12.63 -26.14
C ARG A 137 -15.33 -13.35 -24.86
N SER A 138 -14.76 -12.64 -23.88
CA SER A 138 -14.28 -13.20 -22.62
C SER A 138 -14.82 -12.44 -21.42
N ILE A 139 -15.52 -13.15 -20.55
CA ILE A 139 -16.02 -12.62 -19.27
C ILE A 139 -14.85 -12.10 -18.42
N GLY A 140 -13.73 -12.84 -18.36
CA GLY A 140 -12.55 -12.43 -17.61
C GLY A 140 -11.97 -11.11 -18.09
N VAL A 141 -11.91 -10.91 -19.42
CA VAL A 141 -11.48 -9.62 -19.99
C VAL A 141 -12.46 -8.51 -19.63
N GLY A 142 -13.77 -8.78 -19.68
CA GLY A 142 -14.80 -7.83 -19.25
C GLY A 142 -14.66 -7.43 -17.78
N LEU A 143 -14.35 -8.37 -16.89
CA LEU A 143 -14.10 -8.08 -15.46
C LEU A 143 -12.88 -7.18 -15.28
N VAL A 144 -11.77 -7.44 -15.97
CA VAL A 144 -10.60 -6.55 -15.96
C VAL A 144 -10.97 -5.16 -16.49
N GLN A 145 -11.81 -5.08 -17.51
CA GLN A 145 -12.28 -3.83 -18.08
C GLN A 145 -13.06 -2.97 -17.07
N LEU A 146 -13.80 -3.58 -16.12
CA LEU A 146 -14.54 -2.86 -15.09
C LEU A 146 -13.62 -1.96 -14.24
N LEU A 147 -12.35 -2.34 -14.05
CA LEU A 147 -11.38 -1.56 -13.28
C LEU A 147 -11.16 -0.17 -13.90
N ALA A 148 -11.30 -0.02 -15.22
CA ALA A 148 -11.15 1.26 -15.91
C ALA A 148 -12.44 2.12 -15.89
N VAL A 149 -13.60 1.53 -15.58
CA VAL A 149 -14.89 2.23 -15.59
C VAL A 149 -15.00 3.17 -14.38
N THR A 150 -15.22 4.46 -14.65
CA THR A 150 -15.29 5.48 -13.60
C THR A 150 -16.70 5.77 -13.11
N SER A 151 -17.71 5.58 -13.95
CA SER A 151 -19.10 5.89 -13.62
C SER A 151 -19.76 4.74 -12.86
N LYS A 152 -20.34 5.03 -11.68
CA LYS A 152 -21.10 4.07 -10.86
C LYS A 152 -22.21 3.38 -11.67
N ARG A 153 -22.98 4.14 -12.47
CA ARG A 153 -24.06 3.62 -13.32
C ARG A 153 -23.53 2.66 -14.39
N LYS A 154 -22.55 3.10 -15.19
CA LYS A 154 -21.99 2.26 -16.27
C LYS A 154 -21.31 1.00 -15.73
N LEU A 155 -20.68 1.10 -14.55
CA LEU A 155 -20.06 -0.05 -13.91
C LEU A 155 -21.12 -1.08 -13.50
N GLY A 156 -22.23 -0.64 -12.89
CA GLY A 156 -23.35 -1.52 -12.56
C GLY A 156 -23.96 -2.18 -13.79
N GLU A 157 -24.26 -1.42 -14.85
CA GLU A 157 -24.80 -1.96 -16.11
C GLU A 157 -23.91 -3.05 -16.72
N ARG A 158 -22.59 -2.79 -16.81
CA ARG A 158 -21.62 -3.78 -17.33
C ARG A 158 -21.44 -4.97 -16.42
N ALA A 159 -21.44 -4.75 -15.10
CA ALA A 159 -21.34 -5.82 -14.12
C ALA A 159 -22.52 -6.80 -14.22
N GLN A 160 -23.74 -6.29 -14.36
CA GLN A 160 -24.95 -7.09 -14.58
C GLN A 160 -24.83 -7.92 -15.88
N GLU A 161 -24.44 -7.29 -16.98
CA GLU A 161 -24.24 -7.98 -18.26
C GLU A 161 -23.22 -9.13 -18.14
N LEU A 162 -22.10 -8.92 -17.44
CA LEU A 162 -21.08 -9.95 -17.25
C LEU A 162 -21.58 -11.12 -16.40
N ILE A 163 -22.37 -10.85 -15.35
CA ILE A 163 -22.99 -11.88 -14.51
C ILE A 163 -24.00 -12.70 -15.31
N GLU A 164 -24.82 -12.05 -16.14
CA GLU A 164 -25.79 -12.74 -17.01
C GLU A 164 -25.09 -13.62 -18.04
N ARG A 165 -24.05 -13.11 -18.70
CA ARG A 165 -23.24 -13.89 -19.67
C ARG A 165 -22.55 -15.09 -19.02
N ALA A 166 -22.05 -14.93 -17.79
CA ALA A 166 -21.48 -16.03 -17.02
C ALA A 166 -22.52 -17.10 -16.65
N SER A 167 -23.80 -16.74 -16.56
CA SER A 167 -24.90 -17.68 -16.31
C SER A 167 -25.24 -18.53 -17.53
N GLN A 168 -24.99 -18.02 -18.74
CA GLN A 168 -25.34 -18.65 -20.01
C GLN A 168 -24.20 -19.47 -20.63
N THR A 169 -22.97 -19.28 -20.14
CA THR A 169 -21.78 -19.96 -20.67
C THR A 169 -21.53 -21.25 -19.87
N PRO A 170 -21.48 -22.42 -20.51
CA PRO A 170 -21.12 -23.66 -19.81
C PRO A 170 -19.71 -23.55 -19.23
N SER A 171 -19.51 -23.95 -17.97
CA SER A 171 -18.21 -23.90 -17.27
C SER A 171 -17.12 -24.83 -17.85
N ALA A 172 -17.34 -25.41 -19.03
CA ALA A 172 -16.38 -26.28 -19.70
C ALA A 172 -15.24 -25.44 -20.29
N GLY A 173 -13.98 -25.80 -19.99
CA GLY A 173 -12.79 -25.17 -20.59
C GLY A 173 -12.20 -23.98 -19.83
N GLY A 174 -12.51 -23.80 -18.54
CA GLY A 174 -11.91 -22.74 -17.71
C GLY A 174 -12.61 -21.38 -17.79
N ALA A 175 -13.81 -21.33 -18.37
CA ALA A 175 -14.68 -20.16 -18.29
C ALA A 175 -15.13 -19.91 -16.83
N LEU A 176 -15.22 -18.63 -16.44
CA LEU A 176 -15.68 -18.24 -15.11
C LEU A 176 -17.14 -18.65 -14.91
N SER A 177 -17.43 -19.32 -13.79
CA SER A 177 -18.81 -19.61 -13.40
C SER A 177 -19.53 -18.32 -13.02
N ARG A 178 -20.87 -18.37 -13.00
CA ARG A 178 -21.71 -17.27 -12.53
C ARG A 178 -21.32 -16.83 -11.12
N GLU A 179 -21.09 -17.77 -10.21
CA GLU A 179 -20.74 -17.50 -8.81
C GLU A 179 -19.38 -16.78 -8.73
N GLN A 180 -18.39 -17.25 -9.49
CA GLN A 180 -17.07 -16.61 -9.55
C GLN A 180 -17.15 -15.20 -10.14
N ALA A 181 -17.98 -14.99 -11.17
CA ALA A 181 -18.21 -13.67 -11.74
C ALA A 181 -18.83 -12.71 -10.72
N ILE A 182 -19.82 -13.17 -9.94
CA ILE A 182 -20.44 -12.38 -8.87
C ILE A 182 -19.42 -12.00 -7.81
N GLU A 183 -18.61 -12.95 -7.33
CA GLU A 183 -17.58 -12.70 -6.30
C GLU A 183 -16.55 -11.65 -6.78
N LEU A 184 -16.07 -11.77 -8.02
CA LEU A 184 -15.10 -10.83 -8.59
C LEU A 184 -15.70 -9.44 -8.82
N VAL A 185 -16.92 -9.36 -9.36
CA VAL A 185 -17.64 -8.09 -9.52
C VAL A 185 -17.84 -7.41 -8.18
N GLN A 186 -18.29 -8.15 -7.17
CA GLN A 186 -18.51 -7.62 -5.83
C GLN A 186 -17.20 -7.06 -5.25
N THR A 187 -16.10 -7.79 -5.40
CA THR A 187 -14.77 -7.35 -4.96
C THR A 187 -14.37 -6.04 -5.64
N ILE A 188 -14.54 -5.96 -6.97
CA ILE A 188 -14.24 -4.75 -7.75
C ILE A 188 -15.09 -3.57 -7.28
N VAL A 189 -16.40 -3.77 -7.07
CA VAL A 189 -17.33 -2.71 -6.67
C VAL A 189 -17.02 -2.20 -5.26
N LEU A 190 -16.79 -3.10 -4.30
CA LEU A 190 -16.47 -2.73 -2.92
C LEU A 190 -15.15 -1.97 -2.83
N TYR A 191 -14.12 -2.41 -3.56
CA TYR A 191 -12.85 -1.70 -3.61
C TYR A 191 -13.00 -0.31 -4.26
N ARG A 192 -13.83 -0.21 -5.31
CA ARG A 192 -14.04 1.05 -6.03
C ARG A 192 -14.91 2.05 -5.28
N PHE A 193 -15.89 1.56 -4.53
CA PHE A 193 -16.90 2.33 -3.81
C PHE A 193 -17.01 1.83 -2.36
N PRO A 194 -16.02 2.14 -1.50
CA PRO A 194 -15.93 1.58 -0.14
C PRO A 194 -17.09 1.99 0.78
N ASN A 195 -17.79 3.08 0.45
CA ASN A 195 -18.91 3.59 1.24
C ASN A 195 -20.29 3.10 0.73
N LEU A 196 -20.31 2.18 -0.23
CA LEU A 196 -21.56 1.67 -0.79
C LEU A 196 -22.31 0.83 0.24
N SER A 197 -23.59 1.14 0.47
CA SER A 197 -24.42 0.30 1.35
C SER A 197 -24.66 -1.07 0.71
N ARG A 198 -25.04 -2.04 1.54
CA ARG A 198 -25.42 -3.37 1.06
C ARG A 198 -26.59 -3.29 0.08
N GLU A 199 -27.62 -2.54 0.44
CA GLU A 199 -28.84 -2.37 -0.36
C GLU A 199 -28.51 -1.70 -1.70
N GLU A 200 -27.59 -0.73 -1.70
CA GLU A 200 -27.12 -0.09 -2.92
C GLU A 200 -26.31 -1.05 -3.81
N LEU A 201 -25.52 -1.95 -3.22
CA LEU A 201 -24.75 -2.97 -3.95
C LEU A 201 -25.68 -4.03 -4.56
N GLU A 202 -26.65 -4.54 -3.80
CA GLU A 202 -27.67 -5.47 -4.26
C GLU A 202 -28.50 -4.87 -5.40
N ALA A 203 -28.93 -3.62 -5.25
CA ALA A 203 -29.64 -2.89 -6.31
C ALA A 203 -28.75 -2.64 -7.54
N MET A 204 -27.47 -2.28 -7.36
CA MET A 204 -26.53 -2.06 -8.46
C MET A 204 -26.28 -3.33 -9.26
N LEU A 205 -26.17 -4.48 -8.61
CA LEU A 205 -25.86 -5.74 -9.27
C LEU A 205 -27.10 -6.54 -9.68
N GLY A 206 -28.31 -6.11 -9.27
CA GLY A 206 -29.55 -6.85 -9.54
C GLY A 206 -29.59 -8.20 -8.81
N LEU A 207 -28.96 -8.29 -7.63
CA LEU A 207 -28.83 -9.54 -6.87
C LEU A 207 -29.56 -9.41 -5.53
N ALA A 208 -30.45 -10.35 -5.23
CA ALA A 208 -31.31 -10.30 -4.03
C ALA A 208 -30.63 -10.83 -2.75
N ASP A 209 -29.52 -11.56 -2.85
CA ASP A 209 -28.88 -12.19 -1.69
C ASP A 209 -27.35 -12.26 -1.83
N LEU A 210 -26.68 -11.14 -1.53
CA LEU A 210 -25.21 -11.09 -1.52
C LEU A 210 -24.60 -11.65 -0.22
N LYS A 211 -25.41 -11.95 0.80
CA LYS A 211 -24.91 -12.46 2.10
C LYS A 211 -24.26 -13.83 2.00
N ASN A 212 -24.71 -14.62 1.02
CA ASN A 212 -24.22 -15.98 0.79
C ASN A 212 -22.97 -16.04 -0.10
N THR A 213 -22.46 -14.90 -0.56
CA THR A 213 -21.19 -14.85 -1.29
C THR A 213 -20.01 -15.05 -0.33
N LYS A 214 -18.96 -15.73 -0.78
CA LYS A 214 -17.76 -15.95 0.04
C LYS A 214 -17.12 -14.65 0.48
N VAL A 215 -17.00 -13.69 -0.45
CA VAL A 215 -16.44 -12.35 -0.20
C VAL A 215 -17.16 -11.66 0.96
N TYR A 216 -18.49 -11.75 1.02
CA TYR A 216 -19.25 -11.15 2.11
C TYR A 216 -19.06 -11.88 3.44
N GLN A 217 -19.01 -13.21 3.42
CA GLN A 217 -18.77 -14.02 4.63
C GLN A 217 -17.37 -13.78 5.21
N GLU A 218 -16.35 -13.70 4.36
CA GLU A 218 -14.97 -13.41 4.75
C GLU A 218 -14.86 -12.01 5.36
N LEU A 219 -15.43 -10.99 4.72
CA LEU A 219 -15.44 -9.63 5.25
C LEU A 219 -16.17 -9.54 6.60
N GLN A 220 -17.27 -10.29 6.77
CA GLN A 220 -17.95 -10.38 8.07
C GLN A 220 -17.12 -11.09 9.14
N GLN A 221 -16.38 -12.14 8.76
CA GLN A 221 -15.48 -12.84 9.69
C GLN A 221 -14.33 -11.94 10.13
N GLU A 222 -13.73 -11.18 9.22
CA GLU A 222 -12.66 -10.21 9.53
C GLU A 222 -13.16 -9.13 10.49
N VAL A 223 -14.29 -8.49 10.18
CA VAL A 223 -14.91 -7.48 11.06
C VAL A 223 -15.29 -8.08 12.43
N ARG A 224 -15.79 -9.32 12.47
CA ARG A 224 -16.12 -10.00 13.74
C ARG A 224 -14.88 -10.34 14.54
N ALA A 225 -13.79 -10.77 13.88
CA ALA A 225 -12.52 -11.05 14.53
C ALA A 225 -11.91 -9.77 15.11
N GLU A 226 -11.90 -8.67 14.36
CA GLU A 226 -11.47 -7.36 14.85
C GLU A 226 -12.33 -6.88 16.03
N ALA A 227 -13.67 -6.99 15.92
CA ALA A 227 -14.57 -6.62 17.00
C ALA A 227 -14.40 -7.48 18.26
N LEU A 228 -14.10 -8.78 18.10
CA LEU A 228 -13.81 -9.67 19.23
C LEU A 228 -12.47 -9.30 19.87
N GLN A 229 -11.42 -9.07 19.09
CA GLN A 229 -10.13 -8.61 19.59
C GLN A 229 -10.24 -7.26 20.31
N GLU A 230 -10.97 -6.30 19.74
CA GLU A 230 -11.25 -5.03 20.40
C GLU A 230 -12.06 -5.23 21.69
N GLY A 231 -13.05 -6.13 21.69
CA GLY A 231 -13.87 -6.45 22.85
C GLY A 231 -13.06 -7.08 23.98
N GLU A 232 -12.19 -8.04 23.66
CA GLU A 232 -11.25 -8.66 24.60
C GLU A 232 -10.27 -7.63 25.16
N LEU A 233 -9.70 -6.78 24.31
CA LEU A 233 -8.80 -5.72 24.75
C LEU A 233 -9.54 -4.72 25.68
N LYS A 234 -10.75 -4.29 25.31
CA LYS A 234 -11.60 -3.41 26.14
C LYS A 234 -11.94 -4.07 27.48
N ALA A 235 -12.27 -5.36 27.50
CA ALA A 235 -12.56 -6.10 28.72
C ALA A 235 -11.32 -6.20 29.63
N LYS A 236 -10.16 -6.58 29.08
CA LYS A 236 -8.89 -6.61 29.82
C LYS A 236 -8.53 -5.23 30.38
N VAL A 237 -8.68 -4.17 29.58
CA VAL A 237 -8.47 -2.77 30.02
C VAL A 237 -9.42 -2.37 31.15
N GLU A 238 -10.69 -2.80 31.11
CA GLU A 238 -11.63 -2.55 32.21
C GLU A 238 -11.21 -3.29 33.51
N LEU A 239 -10.66 -4.50 33.39
CA LEU A 239 -10.13 -5.26 34.54
C LEU A 239 -8.96 -4.54 35.22
N VAL A 240 -8.12 -3.78 34.48
CA VAL A 240 -7.01 -3.00 35.06
C VAL A 240 -7.51 -2.14 36.22
N SER A 241 -8.62 -1.43 36.06
CA SER A 241 -9.18 -0.58 37.13
C SER A 241 -9.59 -1.39 38.36
N ARG A 242 -10.15 -2.59 38.17
CA ARG A 242 -10.59 -3.45 39.28
C ARG A 242 -9.39 -4.04 40.02
N MET A 243 -8.34 -4.44 39.30
CA MET A 243 -7.11 -4.96 39.89
C MET A 243 -6.34 -3.88 40.65
N LEU A 244 -6.25 -2.66 40.11
CA LEU A 244 -5.67 -1.51 40.82
C LEU A 244 -6.42 -1.16 42.10
N SER A 245 -7.74 -1.36 42.15
CA SER A 245 -8.54 -1.15 43.37
C SER A 245 -8.28 -2.21 44.45
N ARG A 246 -7.63 -3.32 44.08
CA ARG A 246 -7.23 -4.43 44.97
C ARG A 246 -5.71 -4.47 45.19
N ASP A 247 -5.02 -3.34 44.99
CA ASP A 247 -3.59 -3.16 45.24
C ASP A 247 -2.63 -3.99 44.37
N PHE A 248 -3.09 -4.50 43.22
CA PHE A 248 -2.20 -5.13 42.23
C PHE A 248 -1.24 -4.09 41.61
N GLY A 249 0.03 -4.48 41.46
CA GLY A 249 1.06 -3.65 40.82
C GLY A 249 0.95 -3.64 39.29
N VAL A 250 1.50 -2.62 38.63
CA VAL A 250 1.45 -2.50 37.16
C VAL A 250 2.08 -3.70 36.45
N GLN A 251 3.24 -4.18 36.94
CA GLN A 251 3.93 -5.35 36.37
C GLN A 251 3.11 -6.64 36.55
N GLU A 252 2.48 -6.80 37.71
CA GLU A 252 1.63 -7.97 38.00
C GLU A 252 0.39 -7.98 37.10
N ILE A 253 -0.21 -6.81 36.85
CA ILE A 253 -1.36 -6.68 35.92
C ILE A 253 -0.94 -6.97 34.48
N VAL A 254 0.26 -6.53 34.07
CA VAL A 254 0.85 -6.85 32.75
C VAL A 254 0.95 -8.35 32.56
N GLU A 255 1.47 -9.07 33.55
CA GLU A 255 1.62 -10.53 33.51
C GLU A 255 0.27 -11.25 33.52
N ILE A 256 -0.67 -10.86 34.41
CA ILE A 256 -1.96 -11.54 34.55
C ILE A 256 -2.86 -11.33 33.31
N LEU A 257 -2.85 -10.14 32.72
CA LEU A 257 -3.71 -9.81 31.59
C LEU A 257 -3.05 -10.06 30.23
N ASP A 258 -1.74 -10.38 30.23
CA ASP A 258 -0.92 -10.50 29.01
C ASP A 258 -1.11 -9.28 28.09
N LEU A 259 -0.87 -8.10 28.67
CA LEU A 259 -0.99 -6.81 27.99
C LEU A 259 0.36 -6.11 27.98
N ARG A 260 0.62 -5.33 26.93
CA ARG A 260 1.81 -4.46 26.91
C ARG A 260 1.77 -3.47 28.06
N THR A 261 2.94 -3.19 28.64
CA THR A 261 3.09 -2.27 29.79
C THR A 261 2.51 -0.88 29.50
N ASP A 262 2.69 -0.35 28.30
CA ASP A 262 2.15 0.94 27.90
C ASP A 262 0.61 0.99 28.00
N THR A 263 -0.04 -0.09 27.60
CA THR A 263 -1.49 -0.27 27.54
C THR A 263 -2.07 -0.36 28.96
N VAL A 264 -1.40 -1.10 29.85
CA VAL A 264 -1.78 -1.16 31.27
C VAL A 264 -1.58 0.17 31.96
N VAL A 265 -0.46 0.87 31.72
CA VAL A 265 -0.19 2.19 32.29
C VAL A 265 -1.23 3.22 31.82
N ASP A 266 -1.58 3.23 30.53
CA ASP A 266 -2.59 4.15 30.00
C ASP A 266 -3.98 3.87 30.59
N ALA A 267 -4.37 2.60 30.68
CA ALA A 267 -5.60 2.19 31.35
C ALA A 267 -5.63 2.58 32.83
N ALA A 268 -4.51 2.41 33.53
CA ALA A 268 -4.36 2.75 34.94
C ALA A 268 -4.48 4.25 35.19
N ILE A 269 -3.79 5.06 34.39
CA ILE A 269 -3.90 6.53 34.46
C ILE A 269 -5.34 6.96 34.20
N ALA A 270 -6.00 6.42 33.15
CA ALA A 270 -7.39 6.72 32.85
C ALA A 270 -8.34 6.39 34.01
N ALA A 271 -8.16 5.23 34.64
CA ALA A 271 -8.95 4.79 35.80
C ALA A 271 -8.77 5.73 37.01
N LEU A 272 -7.52 6.09 37.34
CA LEU A 272 -7.23 6.96 38.48
C LEU A 272 -7.65 8.41 38.24
N LEU A 273 -7.64 8.88 36.98
CA LEU A 273 -8.20 10.17 36.60
C LEU A 273 -9.72 10.22 36.79
N LYS A 274 -10.43 9.13 36.46
CA LYS A 274 -11.88 9.00 36.75
C LYS A 274 -12.17 8.99 38.25
N ALA A 275 -11.27 8.43 39.05
CA ALA A 275 -11.30 8.53 40.52
C ALA A 275 -10.88 9.91 41.07
N LYS A 276 -10.65 10.90 40.20
CA LYS A 276 -10.28 12.30 40.53
C LYS A 276 -8.94 12.45 41.25
N LEU A 277 -7.99 11.55 41.03
CA LEU A 277 -6.62 11.73 41.53
C LEU A 277 -5.85 12.74 40.67
N ASN A 278 -4.96 13.49 41.31
CA ASN A 278 -4.04 14.41 40.63
C ASN A 278 -2.78 13.71 40.11
N ALA A 279 -1.99 14.37 39.27
CA ALA A 279 -0.83 13.77 38.61
C ALA A 279 0.22 13.21 39.60
N LYS A 280 0.43 13.88 40.74
CA LYS A 280 1.35 13.41 41.79
C LYS A 280 0.83 12.17 42.52
N GLN A 281 -0.48 12.14 42.80
CA GLN A 281 -1.13 11.00 43.43
C GLN A 281 -1.12 9.77 42.50
N ILE A 282 -1.38 9.97 41.21
CA ILE A 282 -1.31 8.92 40.19
C ILE A 282 0.12 8.38 40.07
N ALA A 283 1.11 9.26 39.93
CA ALA A 283 2.52 8.89 39.87
C ALA A 283 2.95 8.05 41.07
N LYS A 284 2.61 8.51 42.29
CA LYS A 284 2.87 7.77 43.53
C LYS A 284 2.17 6.40 43.55
N ARG A 285 0.91 6.33 43.12
CA ARG A 285 0.11 5.10 43.14
C ARG A 285 0.60 4.05 42.14
N LEU A 286 1.14 4.48 41.02
CA LEU A 286 1.63 3.61 39.96
C LEU A 286 3.15 3.36 40.03
N GLU A 287 3.84 3.92 41.04
CA GLU A 287 5.30 3.89 41.16
C GLU A 287 6.02 4.42 39.91
N LEU A 288 5.46 5.48 39.33
CA LEU A 288 5.98 6.16 38.14
C LEU A 288 6.45 7.57 38.46
N GLU A 289 7.29 8.12 37.58
CA GLU A 289 7.66 9.53 37.64
C GLU A 289 6.52 10.43 37.15
N VAL A 290 6.37 11.61 37.76
CA VAL A 290 5.35 12.60 37.36
C VAL A 290 5.52 13.01 35.89
N SER A 291 6.76 13.04 35.40
CA SER A 291 7.10 13.31 34.00
C SER A 291 6.57 12.24 33.02
N GLN A 292 6.37 11.00 33.48
CA GLN A 292 5.81 9.91 32.68
C GLN A 292 4.28 9.94 32.65
N VAL A 293 3.64 10.36 33.75
CA VAL A 293 2.18 10.43 33.89
C VAL A 293 1.59 11.67 33.21
N THR A 294 2.22 12.83 33.37
CA THR A 294 1.66 14.13 32.97
C THR A 294 1.31 14.20 31.48
N PRO A 295 2.18 13.79 30.53
CA PRO A 295 1.85 13.88 29.11
C PRO A 295 0.66 12.99 28.70
N LYS A 296 0.57 11.79 29.29
CA LYS A 296 -0.51 10.82 29.03
C LYS A 296 -1.84 11.35 29.60
N ALA A 297 -1.83 11.83 30.84
CA ALA A 297 -3.02 12.40 31.49
C ALA A 297 -3.57 13.65 30.77
N VAL A 298 -2.69 14.56 30.34
CA VAL A 298 -3.11 15.77 29.59
C VAL A 298 -3.77 15.39 28.27
N ARG A 299 -3.15 14.52 27.46
CA ARG A 299 -3.70 14.09 26.17
C ARG A 299 -5.07 13.42 26.33
N LEU A 300 -5.21 12.57 27.35
CA LEU A 300 -6.46 11.85 27.61
C LEU A 300 -7.60 12.82 27.96
N LEU A 301 -7.38 13.74 28.90
CA LEU A 301 -8.41 14.69 29.32
C LEU A 301 -8.82 15.67 28.21
N LEU A 302 -7.88 16.09 27.37
CA LEU A 302 -8.19 16.92 26.19
C LEU A 302 -8.99 16.12 25.14
N SER A 303 -8.67 14.84 24.95
CA SER A 303 -9.45 13.97 24.05
C SER A 303 -10.88 13.71 24.54
N GLU A 304 -11.12 13.81 25.85
CA GLU A 304 -12.46 13.81 26.48
C GLU A 304 -13.18 15.17 26.37
N GLY A 305 -12.60 16.17 25.69
CA GLY A 305 -13.20 17.48 25.48
C GLY A 305 -13.04 18.48 26.63
N LYS A 306 -12.15 18.23 27.60
CA LYS A 306 -11.88 19.19 28.68
C LYS A 306 -10.99 20.33 28.17
N SER A 307 -11.25 21.55 28.66
CA SER A 307 -10.41 22.72 28.42
C SER A 307 -9.08 22.66 29.18
N GLU A 308 -8.05 23.40 28.74
CA GLU A 308 -6.75 23.47 29.43
C GLU A 308 -6.90 23.87 30.92
N ALA A 309 -7.83 24.76 31.24
CA ALA A 309 -8.13 25.18 32.61
C ALA A 309 -8.72 24.04 33.45
N GLN A 310 -9.64 23.25 32.87
CA GLN A 310 -10.20 22.07 33.54
C GLN A 310 -9.14 20.98 33.73
N VAL A 311 -8.21 20.81 32.79
CA VAL A 311 -7.07 19.90 32.94
C VAL A 311 -6.18 20.34 34.09
N VAL A 312 -5.73 21.61 34.11
CA VAL A 312 -4.94 22.19 35.21
C VAL A 312 -5.58 21.94 36.57
N GLN A 313 -6.89 22.21 36.67
CA GLN A 313 -7.65 22.03 37.91
C GLN A 313 -7.76 20.55 38.32
N GLN A 314 -7.99 19.64 37.37
CA GLN A 314 -8.20 18.23 37.66
C GLN A 314 -6.91 17.52 38.09
N ILE A 315 -5.78 17.78 37.43
CA ILE A 315 -4.53 17.03 37.66
C ILE A 315 -3.45 17.79 38.43
N GLY A 316 -3.72 19.03 38.83
CA GLY A 316 -2.87 19.79 39.75
C GLY A 316 -1.52 20.19 39.18
N ILE A 317 -1.49 20.60 37.91
CA ILE A 317 -0.28 21.03 37.18
C ILE A 317 -0.43 22.47 36.69
N THR A 318 0.67 23.09 36.25
CA THR A 318 0.63 24.45 35.70
C THR A 318 0.09 24.48 34.27
N LEU A 319 -0.50 25.61 33.86
CA LEU A 319 -0.92 25.83 32.48
C LEU A 319 0.26 25.71 31.50
N ALA A 320 1.44 26.16 31.92
CA ALA A 320 2.68 25.98 31.16
C ALA A 320 3.01 24.50 30.92
N ALA A 321 2.77 23.62 31.89
CA ALA A 321 2.99 22.19 31.73
C ALA A 321 1.98 21.55 30.75
N VAL A 322 0.73 21.99 30.75
CA VAL A 322 -0.28 21.56 29.73
C VAL A 322 0.17 21.97 28.34
N ARG A 323 0.59 23.22 28.17
CA ARG A 323 1.04 23.77 26.87
C ARG A 323 2.31 23.13 26.34
N ARG A 324 3.24 22.69 27.19
CA ARG A 324 4.41 21.90 26.77
C ARG A 324 4.03 20.58 26.10
N VAL A 325 2.89 19.99 26.50
CA VAL A 325 2.40 18.72 25.93
C VAL A 325 1.63 18.95 24.63
N THR A 326 0.86 20.04 24.52
CA THR A 326 0.01 20.34 23.36
C THR A 326 0.73 21.11 22.24
N GLN A 327 1.77 21.89 22.58
CA GLN A 327 2.48 22.78 21.66
C GLN A 327 4.01 22.66 21.79
N PRO A 328 4.61 21.49 21.50
CA PRO A 328 6.04 21.27 21.67
C PRO A 328 6.93 22.14 20.76
N LYS A 329 6.38 22.76 19.69
CA LYS A 329 7.12 23.54 18.69
C LYS A 329 7.28 25.03 19.01
N LEU A 330 6.53 25.60 19.97
CA LEU A 330 6.56 27.04 20.24
C LEU A 330 7.73 27.51 21.11
N GLN A 331 8.48 26.59 21.76
CA GLN A 331 9.62 26.94 22.61
C GLN A 331 10.99 26.90 21.93
N LYS A 332 11.15 26.28 20.75
CA LYS A 332 12.43 26.37 20.01
C LYS A 332 12.74 27.77 19.46
N ALA A 333 11.81 28.72 19.60
CA ALA A 333 11.97 30.11 19.19
C ALA A 333 12.30 31.07 20.35
N GLU A 334 12.32 30.61 21.61
CA GLU A 334 12.62 31.46 22.77
C GLU A 334 13.96 31.12 23.45
N GLU A 335 14.70 30.13 22.94
CA GLU A 335 16.07 29.77 23.41
C GLU A 335 17.16 29.99 22.34
N ASN A 336 16.89 30.77 21.29
CA ASN A 336 17.91 31.22 20.32
C ASN A 336 18.12 32.73 20.40
#